data_AF-A0AAE0K4L0-F1
#
_entry.id   AF-A0AAE0K4L0-F1
#
_cell.length_a   1.000
_cell.length_b   1.000
_cell.length_c   1.000
_cell.angle_alpha   90.00
_cell.angle_beta   90.00
_cell.angle_gamma   90.00
#
_symmetry.space_group_name_H-M   'P 1'
#
loop_
_entity.id
_entity.type
_entity.pdbx_description
1 polymer ?
#
loop_
_entity_poly.entity_id
_entity_poly.type
_entity_poly.pdbx_seq_one_letter_code
_entity_poly.pdbx_strand_id
1 'polypeptide(L)'
;MADVAGLVVGVLGIAGLFSSCVENFDIVVKARGFGEDYDLLCTQLSLQRVRFILWGETLGIVPGSSTPYNDRLNDDNIRPAIESTLHHLRSLCQKADLVTGRYDLQDSVAAQALEDAQPASSVGLIIFRERFESFRARIRRNQKTKSTWTVTRWAVHDLPKFRAIITSIRELIDGLEGVTSALGVLEQQQALLVHEVESISDRQSLRLLQGLRSLSSKGSNVSAPTSTVSEIASIRLSILAHPGPSTEYVKSSVTKSSLSYHTAATSRPVENDIFDDGSMERDLPQNQRLMSEILSKSTTALPRLRFDSGSSGYGSSMASVKAADEGVWASQSTRLLVDAHNGVAVARRVFLELRTIRNAKVPFISAAPLDDNLDKLVASIEGPPDTPYAGGIFWILVTFPLTNITEAPDLRFLTKIYHPNIDCKGNICADYQLWWNDPSLQPYMKNCAADNDTKSAWFSERKSNRYSLGALLTALCALLASPNIQDPLVPEIAETYVRNFQDYHKTARLYTQLYARGERPQGD
;
A
#
# COMPACT_ATOMS: atom_id res chain seq x y z
N MET A 1 2.45 8.42 -31.07
CA MET A 1 1.81 7.20 -31.59
C MET A 1 2.91 6.17 -31.81
N ALA A 2 3.03 5.22 -30.90
CA ALA A 2 3.86 4.03 -31.04
C ALA A 2 3.09 2.86 -30.41
N ASP A 3 3.28 1.69 -31.01
CA ASP A 3 2.33 0.60 -31.22
C ASP A 3 1.51 0.05 -30.05
N VAL A 4 0.22 -0.17 -30.34
CA VAL A 4 -0.68 -1.13 -29.67
C VAL A 4 -0.39 -2.51 -30.28
N ALA A 5 0.80 -3.05 -30.06
CA ALA A 5 1.16 -4.40 -30.48
C ALA A 5 1.11 -5.33 -29.26
N GLY A 6 0.06 -6.13 -29.15
CA GLY A 6 0.00 -7.18 -28.11
C GLY A 6 -1.36 -7.79 -27.80
N LEU A 7 -2.45 -7.33 -28.43
CA LEU A 7 -3.76 -7.99 -28.26
C LEU A 7 -4.29 -8.52 -29.60
N VAL A 8 -3.55 -9.48 -30.16
CA VAL A 8 -4.06 -10.40 -31.19
C VAL A 8 -4.71 -11.57 -30.48
N VAL A 9 -6.03 -11.56 -30.44
CA VAL A 9 -6.86 -12.73 -30.11
C VAL A 9 -6.79 -13.67 -31.31
N GLY A 10 -6.22 -14.86 -31.15
CA GLY A 10 -6.19 -15.86 -32.23
C GLY A 10 -5.41 -17.14 -31.94
N VAL A 11 -4.39 -17.13 -31.09
CA VAL A 11 -3.69 -18.34 -30.60
C VAL A 11 -3.37 -18.18 -29.11
N LEU A 12 -3.60 -19.25 -28.35
CA LEU A 12 -3.54 -19.37 -26.88
C LEU A 12 -2.15 -19.05 -26.28
N GLY A 13 -1.84 -17.79 -26.02
CA GLY A 13 -0.70 -17.43 -25.16
C GLY A 13 -1.03 -17.54 -23.67
N ILE A 14 -0.03 -17.38 -22.80
CA ILE A 14 -0.16 -17.41 -21.32
C ILE A 14 -1.30 -16.51 -20.82
N ALA A 15 -1.48 -15.31 -21.40
CA ALA A 15 -2.53 -14.38 -21.00
C ALA A 15 -3.96 -14.90 -21.23
N GLY A 16 -4.18 -15.65 -22.31
CA GLY A 16 -5.47 -16.27 -22.61
C GLY A 16 -5.79 -17.43 -21.67
N LEU A 17 -4.79 -18.27 -21.39
CA LEU A 17 -4.90 -19.37 -20.43
C LEU A 17 -5.13 -18.86 -19.00
N PHE A 18 -4.38 -17.83 -18.61
CA PHE A 18 -4.54 -17.15 -17.32
C PHE A 18 -5.96 -16.60 -17.16
N SER A 19 -6.43 -15.83 -18.14
CA SER A 19 -7.79 -15.28 -18.13
C SER A 19 -8.82 -16.41 -17.98
N SER A 20 -8.69 -17.49 -18.76
CA SER A 20 -9.56 -18.65 -18.66
C SER A 20 -9.53 -19.31 -17.27
N CYS A 21 -8.38 -19.38 -16.59
CA CYS A 21 -8.31 -19.90 -15.23
C CYS A 21 -9.08 -19.01 -14.24
N VAL A 22 -8.90 -17.68 -14.28
CA VAL A 22 -9.61 -16.72 -13.42
C VAL A 22 -11.13 -16.90 -13.54
N GLU A 23 -11.59 -17.25 -14.72
CA GLU A 23 -13.01 -17.42 -15.01
C GLU A 23 -13.56 -18.70 -14.38
N ASN A 24 -12.79 -19.80 -14.41
CA ASN A 24 -13.16 -21.05 -13.75
C ASN A 24 -12.99 -20.97 -12.22
N PHE A 25 -12.32 -19.95 -11.69
CA PHE A 25 -12.29 -19.66 -10.26
C PHE A 25 -13.55 -18.95 -9.74
N ASP A 26 -14.47 -18.55 -10.62
CA ASP A 26 -15.81 -18.05 -10.27
C ASP A 26 -16.69 -19.19 -9.77
N ILE A 27 -16.42 -19.58 -8.53
CA ILE A 27 -16.97 -20.77 -7.89
C ILE A 27 -18.01 -20.35 -6.86
N VAL A 28 -19.24 -20.82 -7.06
CA VAL A 28 -20.28 -20.84 -6.02
C VAL A 28 -20.20 -22.18 -5.31
N VAL A 29 -19.82 -22.18 -4.04
CA VAL A 29 -19.76 -23.41 -3.24
C VAL A 29 -21.06 -23.56 -2.43
N LYS A 30 -21.78 -24.65 -2.63
CA LYS A 30 -22.90 -25.06 -1.76
C LYS A 30 -22.46 -26.27 -0.95
N ALA A 31 -22.68 -26.26 0.35
CA ALA A 31 -22.36 -27.38 1.23
C ALA A 31 -23.39 -27.49 2.35
N ARG A 32 -23.65 -28.71 2.85
CA ARG A 32 -24.59 -28.96 3.95
C ARG A 32 -23.82 -29.42 5.18
N GLY A 33 -23.90 -28.66 6.28
CA GLY A 33 -23.54 -29.15 7.61
C GLY A 33 -22.05 -29.38 7.88
N PHE A 34 -21.15 -28.73 7.14
CA PHE A 34 -19.73 -28.75 7.46
C PHE A 34 -19.41 -27.51 8.29
N GLY A 35 -19.02 -27.70 9.55
CA GLY A 35 -18.70 -26.62 10.50
C GLY A 35 -17.40 -25.87 10.14
N GLU A 36 -16.59 -25.57 11.15
CA GLU A 36 -15.40 -24.70 11.04
C GLU A 36 -14.39 -25.13 9.95
N ASP A 37 -14.18 -26.43 9.75
CA ASP A 37 -13.25 -26.95 8.73
C ASP A 37 -13.63 -26.54 7.30
N TYR A 38 -14.92 -26.41 7.00
CA TYR A 38 -15.38 -25.97 5.68
C TYR A 38 -15.12 -24.49 5.45
N ASP A 39 -15.31 -23.65 6.48
CA ASP A 39 -14.99 -22.24 6.41
C ASP A 39 -13.48 -22.00 6.24
N LEU A 40 -12.65 -22.80 6.90
CA LEU A 40 -11.20 -22.75 6.71
C LEU A 40 -10.79 -23.17 5.29
N LEU A 41 -11.38 -24.24 4.74
CA LEU A 41 -11.10 -24.67 3.36
C LEU A 41 -11.58 -23.63 2.34
N CYS A 42 -12.75 -23.04 2.56
CA CYS A 42 -13.24 -21.91 1.77
C CYS A 42 -12.31 -20.70 1.84
N THR A 43 -11.79 -20.38 3.02
CA THR A 43 -10.79 -19.32 3.22
C THR A 43 -9.50 -19.63 2.47
N GLN A 44 -9.04 -20.88 2.48
CA GLN A 44 -7.86 -21.30 1.75
C GLN A 44 -8.05 -21.17 0.23
N LEU A 45 -9.23 -21.51 -0.29
CA LEU A 45 -9.59 -21.30 -1.69
C LEU A 45 -9.59 -19.81 -2.06
N SER A 46 -10.16 -18.96 -1.22
CA SER A 46 -10.13 -17.49 -1.42
C SER A 46 -8.72 -16.94 -1.42
N LEU A 47 -7.84 -17.43 -0.55
CA LEU A 47 -6.43 -17.08 -0.56
C LEU A 47 -5.75 -17.49 -1.88
N GLN A 48 -6.04 -18.69 -2.39
CA GLN A 48 -5.49 -19.13 -3.68
C GLN A 48 -5.96 -18.25 -4.84
N ARG A 49 -7.22 -17.81 -4.84
CA ARG A 49 -7.74 -16.86 -5.86
C ARG A 49 -6.94 -15.57 -5.89
N VAL A 50 -6.69 -14.96 -4.72
CA VAL A 50 -5.92 -13.71 -4.64
C VAL A 50 -4.48 -13.90 -5.08
N ARG A 51 -3.81 -14.94 -4.58
CA ARG A 51 -2.43 -15.26 -4.98
C ARG A 51 -2.30 -15.39 -6.50
N PHE A 52 -3.25 -16.10 -7.11
CA PHE A 52 -3.27 -16.31 -8.55
C PHE A 52 -3.45 -14.99 -9.34
N ILE A 53 -4.37 -14.11 -8.92
CA ILE A 53 -4.54 -12.82 -9.63
C ILE A 53 -3.35 -11.87 -9.44
N LEU A 54 -2.70 -11.89 -8.26
CA LEU A 54 -1.50 -11.09 -7.99
C LEU A 54 -0.30 -11.57 -8.80
N TRP A 55 -0.17 -12.88 -9.02
CA TRP A 55 0.81 -13.43 -9.96
C TRP A 55 0.62 -12.86 -11.38
N GLY A 56 -0.62 -12.82 -11.87
CA GLY A 56 -0.90 -12.22 -13.18
C GLY A 56 -0.62 -10.71 -13.24
N GLU A 57 -0.93 -9.98 -12.17
CA GLU A 57 -0.75 -8.52 -12.08
C GLU A 57 0.72 -8.10 -12.05
N THR A 58 1.54 -8.82 -11.29
CA THR A 58 2.98 -8.57 -11.16
C THR A 58 3.75 -8.84 -12.45
N LEU A 59 3.28 -9.78 -13.26
CA LEU A 59 3.87 -10.10 -14.55
C LEU A 59 3.36 -9.25 -15.72
N GLY A 60 2.45 -8.31 -15.46
CA GLY A 60 1.86 -7.48 -16.51
C GLY A 60 0.97 -8.26 -17.50
N ILE A 61 0.48 -9.45 -17.10
CA ILE A 61 -0.45 -10.26 -17.91
C ILE A 61 -1.84 -9.58 -17.98
N VAL A 62 -2.09 -8.60 -17.11
CA VAL A 62 -3.37 -7.94 -16.92
C VAL A 62 -3.59 -6.82 -17.93
N PRO A 63 -4.67 -6.89 -18.74
CA PRO A 63 -5.02 -5.80 -19.63
C PRO A 63 -5.34 -4.52 -18.86
N GLY A 64 -4.68 -3.40 -19.21
CA GLY A 64 -4.89 -2.08 -18.58
C GLY A 64 -4.22 -1.89 -17.22
N SER A 65 -3.27 -2.76 -16.83
CA SER A 65 -2.33 -2.50 -15.74
C SER A 65 -1.30 -1.43 -16.15
N SER A 66 -0.78 -0.67 -15.17
CA SER A 66 0.40 0.18 -15.36
C SER A 66 1.70 -0.63 -15.41
N THR A 67 1.66 -1.91 -15.00
CA THR A 67 2.80 -2.82 -15.09
C THR A 67 2.96 -3.31 -16.53
N PRO A 68 4.12 -3.10 -17.17
CA PRO A 68 4.37 -3.60 -18.51
C PRO A 68 4.42 -5.13 -18.52
N TYR A 69 4.03 -5.75 -19.64
CA TYR A 69 4.11 -7.19 -19.83
C TYR A 69 5.57 -7.66 -19.73
N ASN A 70 5.82 -8.73 -18.99
CA ASN A 70 7.16 -9.29 -18.86
C ASN A 70 7.47 -10.25 -20.03
N ASP A 71 8.27 -9.79 -20.99
CA ASP A 71 8.60 -10.55 -22.21
C ASP A 71 9.30 -11.89 -21.94
N ARG A 72 9.98 -12.03 -20.79
CA ARG A 72 10.66 -13.28 -20.38
C ARG A 72 9.68 -14.43 -20.17
N LEU A 73 8.38 -14.17 -20.01
CA LEU A 73 7.34 -15.21 -20.00
C LEU A 73 7.26 -15.98 -21.31
N ASN A 74 7.75 -15.41 -22.41
CA ASN A 74 7.77 -16.07 -23.70
C ASN A 74 9.02 -16.93 -23.92
N ASP A 75 9.95 -16.99 -22.96
CA ASP A 75 11.16 -17.81 -23.06
C ASP A 75 10.79 -19.29 -23.22
N ASP A 76 11.32 -19.93 -24.27
CA ASP A 76 11.00 -21.32 -24.65
C ASP A 76 11.29 -22.34 -23.53
N ASN A 77 12.16 -21.99 -22.58
CA ASN A 77 12.53 -22.84 -21.44
C ASN A 77 11.48 -22.85 -20.32
N ILE A 78 10.73 -21.76 -20.13
CA ILE A 78 9.78 -21.63 -19.01
C ILE A 78 8.33 -21.63 -19.48
N ARG A 79 8.07 -21.16 -20.70
CA ARG A 79 6.73 -21.02 -21.26
C ARG A 79 5.95 -22.34 -21.28
N PRO A 80 6.50 -23.50 -21.71
CA PRO A 80 5.75 -24.76 -21.70
C PRO A 80 5.33 -25.19 -20.29
N ALA A 81 6.17 -24.93 -19.28
CA ALA A 81 5.86 -25.25 -17.88
C ALA A 81 4.72 -24.36 -17.35
N ILE A 82 4.72 -23.07 -17.69
CA ILE A 82 3.65 -22.13 -17.32
C ILE A 82 2.33 -22.55 -17.98
N GLU A 83 2.35 -22.79 -19.30
CA GLU A 83 1.16 -23.19 -20.05
C GLU A 83 0.59 -24.52 -19.51
N SER A 84 1.45 -25.52 -19.27
CA SER A 84 1.04 -26.80 -18.66
C SER A 84 0.42 -26.61 -17.27
N THR A 85 1.02 -25.77 -16.42
CA THR A 85 0.51 -25.49 -15.07
C THR A 85 -0.86 -24.82 -15.12
N LEU A 86 -1.05 -23.83 -16.00
CA LEU A 86 -2.34 -23.17 -16.22
C LEU A 86 -3.40 -24.13 -16.78
N HIS A 87 -3.01 -25.05 -17.68
CA HIS A 87 -3.93 -26.09 -18.17
C HIS A 87 -4.40 -27.03 -17.05
N HIS A 88 -3.48 -27.48 -16.19
CA HIS A 88 -3.83 -28.31 -15.04
C HIS A 88 -4.73 -27.55 -14.05
N LEU A 89 -4.42 -26.28 -13.77
CA LEU A 89 -5.21 -25.43 -12.89
C LEU A 89 -6.63 -25.25 -13.43
N ARG A 90 -6.75 -24.94 -14.73
CA ARG A 90 -8.04 -24.87 -15.41
C ARG A 90 -8.81 -26.20 -15.32
N SER A 91 -8.14 -27.33 -15.57
CA SER A 91 -8.77 -28.65 -15.50
C SER A 91 -9.31 -28.96 -14.10
N LEU A 92 -8.56 -28.63 -13.05
CA LEU A 92 -9.02 -28.80 -11.67
C LEU A 92 -10.24 -27.93 -11.37
N CYS A 93 -10.24 -26.68 -11.82
CA CYS A 93 -11.39 -25.80 -11.64
C CYS A 93 -12.63 -26.24 -12.43
N GLN A 94 -12.44 -26.87 -13.60
CA GLN A 94 -13.50 -27.38 -14.47
C GLN A 94 -14.07 -28.74 -14.05
N LYS A 95 -13.29 -29.60 -13.37
CA LYS A 95 -13.69 -30.95 -12.94
C LYS A 95 -14.69 -30.97 -11.77
N ALA A 96 -15.55 -29.95 -11.67
CA ALA A 96 -16.44 -29.69 -10.56
C ALA A 96 -17.78 -30.46 -10.58
N ASP A 97 -17.91 -31.52 -11.37
CA ASP A 97 -19.06 -32.46 -11.28
C ASP A 97 -18.82 -33.63 -10.31
N LEU A 98 -17.72 -33.64 -9.56
CA LEU A 98 -17.40 -34.73 -8.64
C LEU A 98 -17.59 -34.34 -7.18
N VAL A 99 -18.83 -34.04 -6.80
CA VAL A 99 -19.34 -34.52 -5.51
C VAL A 99 -20.80 -35.02 -5.56
N THR A 100 -21.25 -35.61 -6.66
CA THR A 100 -22.29 -36.65 -6.59
C THR A 100 -21.57 -37.98 -6.38
N GLY A 101 -21.43 -38.41 -5.12
CA GLY A 101 -20.95 -39.75 -4.83
C GLY A 101 -21.92 -40.76 -5.42
N ARG A 102 -21.48 -41.60 -6.37
CA ARG A 102 -22.16 -42.81 -6.89
C ARG A 102 -23.65 -42.96 -6.51
N TYR A 103 -24.48 -42.06 -6.99
CA TYR A 103 -25.91 -42.26 -7.17
C TYR A 103 -26.19 -41.79 -8.58
N ASP A 104 -25.86 -42.69 -9.51
CA ASP A 104 -26.49 -42.67 -10.82
C ASP A 104 -28.01 -42.61 -10.61
N LEU A 105 -28.62 -41.59 -11.23
CA LEU A 105 -29.94 -41.67 -11.88
C LEU A 105 -31.12 -42.10 -10.98
N GLN A 106 -31.90 -41.13 -10.45
CA GLN A 106 -33.37 -41.05 -10.64
C GLN A 106 -34.16 -40.12 -9.70
N ASP A 107 -33.59 -39.47 -8.68
CA ASP A 107 -34.43 -38.69 -7.77
C ASP A 107 -34.49 -37.20 -8.13
N SER A 108 -35.62 -36.78 -8.71
CA SER A 108 -36.07 -35.38 -8.80
C SER A 108 -35.98 -34.65 -7.45
N VAL A 109 -36.01 -35.40 -6.35
CA VAL A 109 -35.89 -34.93 -4.97
C VAL A 109 -34.50 -34.36 -4.64
N ALA A 110 -33.40 -34.86 -5.21
CA ALA A 110 -32.05 -34.35 -4.93
C ALA A 110 -31.77 -33.02 -5.66
N ALA A 111 -32.33 -32.86 -6.87
CA ALA A 111 -32.30 -31.60 -7.62
C ALA A 111 -33.20 -30.55 -6.94
N GLN A 112 -34.39 -30.94 -6.48
CA GLN A 112 -35.28 -30.07 -5.71
C GLN A 112 -34.67 -29.65 -4.38
N ALA A 113 -34.01 -30.57 -3.67
CA ALA A 113 -33.27 -30.26 -2.44
C ALA A 113 -32.07 -29.31 -2.65
N LEU A 114 -31.54 -29.20 -3.87
CA LEU A 114 -30.48 -28.27 -4.25
C LEU A 114 -31.01 -26.84 -4.53
N GLU A 115 -32.25 -26.74 -5.01
CA GLU A 115 -33.00 -25.47 -5.10
C GLU A 115 -33.48 -25.00 -3.73
N ASP A 116 -33.92 -25.93 -2.88
CA ASP A 116 -34.44 -25.64 -1.53
C ASP A 116 -33.33 -25.42 -0.47
N ALA A 117 -32.09 -25.85 -0.74
CA ALA A 117 -30.97 -25.58 0.14
C ALA A 117 -30.59 -24.09 0.10
N GLN A 118 -30.83 -23.38 1.21
CA GLN A 118 -30.32 -22.03 1.42
C GLN A 118 -28.81 -21.99 1.17
N PRO A 119 -28.27 -20.97 0.46
CA PRO A 119 -26.84 -20.86 0.25
C PRO A 119 -26.16 -20.72 1.61
N ALA A 120 -25.47 -21.78 2.07
CA ALA A 120 -24.55 -21.68 3.18
C ALA A 120 -23.37 -20.82 2.74
N SER A 121 -23.52 -19.50 2.85
CA SER A 121 -22.49 -18.53 2.50
C SER A 121 -21.39 -18.60 3.54
N SER A 122 -20.33 -19.38 3.28
CA SER A 122 -19.11 -19.35 4.08
C SER A 122 -18.55 -17.92 4.11
N VAL A 123 -18.24 -17.43 5.32
CA VAL A 123 -17.54 -16.14 5.48
C VAL A 123 -16.17 -16.19 4.81
N GLY A 124 -15.53 -17.37 4.76
CA GLY A 124 -14.26 -17.60 4.07
C GLY A 124 -14.29 -17.28 2.58
N LEU A 125 -15.43 -17.48 1.89
CA LEU A 125 -15.60 -17.15 0.47
C LEU A 125 -15.89 -15.65 0.22
N ILE A 126 -16.09 -14.87 1.27
CA ILE A 126 -16.26 -13.42 1.19
C ILE A 126 -14.89 -12.73 1.29
N ILE A 127 -13.92 -13.37 1.96
CA ILE A 127 -12.56 -12.85 2.10
C ILE A 127 -11.98 -12.62 0.70
N PHE A 128 -11.53 -11.39 0.45
CA PHE A 128 -11.02 -10.90 -0.83
C PHE A 128 -11.97 -10.94 -2.04
N ARG A 129 -13.27 -11.18 -1.83
CA ARG A 129 -14.25 -11.26 -2.93
C ARG A 129 -14.23 -10.01 -3.80
N GLU A 130 -14.24 -8.83 -3.19
CA GLU A 130 -14.19 -7.55 -3.90
C GLU A 130 -12.94 -7.41 -4.77
N ARG A 131 -11.77 -7.79 -4.23
CA ARG A 131 -10.51 -7.74 -4.97
C ARG A 131 -10.58 -8.63 -6.20
N PHE A 132 -11.06 -9.86 -6.02
CA PHE A 132 -11.19 -10.83 -7.10
C PHE A 132 -12.22 -10.41 -8.16
N GLU A 133 -13.37 -9.91 -7.75
CA GLU A 133 -14.44 -9.43 -8.65
C GLU A 133 -14.00 -8.19 -9.43
N SER A 134 -13.33 -7.23 -8.77
CA SER A 134 -12.77 -6.03 -9.42
C SER A 134 -11.73 -6.40 -10.47
N PHE A 135 -10.84 -7.34 -10.15
CA PHE A 135 -9.85 -7.86 -11.08
C PHE A 135 -10.50 -8.54 -12.29
N ARG A 136 -11.48 -9.41 -12.04
CA ARG A 136 -12.25 -10.08 -13.09
C ARG A 136 -13.00 -9.09 -13.98
N ALA A 137 -13.58 -8.04 -13.42
CA ALA A 137 -14.26 -7.00 -14.17
C ALA A 137 -13.29 -6.24 -15.11
N ARG A 138 -12.02 -6.06 -14.72
CA ARG A 138 -10.96 -5.50 -15.60
C ARG A 138 -10.67 -6.42 -16.79
N ILE A 139 -10.54 -7.73 -16.56
CA ILE A 139 -10.37 -8.71 -17.64
C ILE A 139 -11.55 -8.66 -18.61
N ARG A 140 -12.79 -8.65 -18.09
CA ARG A 140 -14.02 -8.58 -18.91
C ARG A 140 -14.07 -7.34 -19.80
N ARG A 141 -13.75 -6.16 -19.27
CA ARG A 141 -13.76 -4.90 -20.04
C ARG A 141 -12.79 -4.89 -21.21
N ASN A 142 -11.71 -5.65 -21.10
CA ASN A 142 -10.63 -5.66 -22.08
C ASN A 142 -10.67 -6.88 -23.02
N GLN A 143 -11.67 -7.76 -22.89
CA GLN A 143 -11.94 -8.84 -23.85
C GLN A 143 -12.78 -8.33 -25.03
N LYS A 144 -12.28 -8.56 -26.27
CA LYS A 144 -12.95 -8.13 -27.51
C LYS A 144 -14.13 -9.03 -27.93
N THR A 145 -14.19 -10.27 -27.44
CA THR A 145 -15.25 -11.24 -27.76
C THR A 145 -16.22 -11.41 -26.59
N LYS A 146 -17.53 -11.36 -26.86
CA LYS A 146 -18.57 -11.73 -25.88
C LYS A 146 -18.49 -13.23 -25.63
N SER A 147 -17.66 -13.63 -24.67
CA SER A 147 -17.59 -15.03 -24.24
C SER A 147 -18.79 -15.38 -23.35
N THR A 148 -19.35 -16.57 -23.54
CA THR A 148 -20.43 -17.15 -22.74
C THR A 148 -19.84 -17.72 -21.44
N TRP A 149 -19.39 -16.83 -20.56
CA TRP A 149 -18.83 -17.21 -19.27
C TRP A 149 -19.91 -17.80 -18.38
N THR A 150 -19.88 -19.11 -18.15
CA THR A 150 -20.72 -19.79 -17.18
C THR A 150 -20.03 -19.77 -15.81
N VAL A 151 -20.76 -19.33 -14.78
CA VAL A 151 -20.30 -19.44 -13.38
C VAL A 151 -20.09 -20.92 -13.08
N THR A 152 -18.93 -21.29 -12.56
CA THR A 152 -18.68 -22.67 -12.15
C THR A 152 -19.35 -22.89 -10.80
N ARG A 153 -20.20 -23.90 -10.66
CA ARG A 153 -20.88 -24.20 -9.39
C ARG A 153 -20.25 -25.44 -8.78
N TRP A 154 -19.77 -25.36 -7.55
CA TRP A 154 -19.27 -26.50 -6.80
C TRP A 154 -20.31 -26.89 -5.75
N ALA A 155 -20.74 -28.14 -5.77
CA ALA A 155 -21.50 -28.72 -4.66
C ALA A 155 -20.55 -29.58 -3.83
N VAL A 156 -20.30 -29.22 -2.58
CA VAL A 156 -19.39 -29.94 -1.69
C VAL A 156 -20.20 -30.88 -0.80
N HIS A 157 -20.08 -32.18 -1.05
CA HIS A 157 -20.64 -33.24 -0.21
C HIS A 157 -19.56 -34.13 0.46
N ASP A 158 -18.28 -33.90 0.17
CA ASP A 158 -17.12 -34.70 0.61
C ASP A 158 -15.96 -33.75 0.93
N LEU A 159 -15.78 -33.49 2.22
CA LEU A 159 -14.81 -32.51 2.73
C LEU A 159 -13.35 -32.93 2.47
N PRO A 160 -12.95 -34.21 2.65
CA PRO A 160 -11.62 -34.68 2.25
C PRO A 160 -11.30 -34.48 0.76
N LYS A 161 -12.24 -34.78 -0.15
CA LYS A 161 -12.03 -34.53 -1.59
C LYS A 161 -11.89 -33.05 -1.91
N PHE A 162 -12.72 -32.20 -1.29
CA PHE A 162 -12.61 -30.75 -1.44
C PHE A 162 -11.25 -30.22 -0.96
N ARG A 163 -10.77 -30.70 0.19
CA ARG A 163 -9.42 -30.40 0.70
C ARG A 163 -8.32 -30.81 -0.28
N ALA A 164 -8.43 -31.99 -0.89
CA ALA A 164 -7.45 -32.47 -1.87
C ALA A 164 -7.37 -31.54 -3.09
N ILE A 165 -8.53 -31.13 -3.63
CA ILE A 165 -8.59 -30.19 -4.76
C ILE A 165 -7.94 -28.84 -4.40
N ILE A 166 -8.27 -28.26 -3.25
CA ILE A 166 -7.67 -27.00 -2.79
C ILE A 166 -6.15 -27.15 -2.61
N THR A 167 -5.69 -28.29 -2.11
CA THR A 167 -4.26 -28.59 -1.93
C THR A 167 -3.54 -28.63 -3.28
N SER A 168 -4.11 -29.30 -4.28
CA SER A 168 -3.55 -29.33 -5.63
C SER A 168 -3.55 -27.95 -6.32
N ILE A 169 -4.59 -27.14 -6.11
CA ILE A 169 -4.64 -25.75 -6.57
C ILE A 169 -3.48 -24.95 -5.95
N ARG A 170 -3.27 -25.07 -4.63
CA ARG A 170 -2.17 -24.41 -3.92
C ARG A 170 -0.82 -24.80 -4.52
N GLU A 171 -0.57 -26.09 -4.71
CA GLU A 171 0.72 -26.59 -5.23
C GLU A 171 1.01 -26.08 -6.65
N LEU A 172 0.00 -26.00 -7.52
CA LEU A 172 0.15 -25.41 -8.85
C LEU A 172 0.47 -23.90 -8.78
N ILE A 173 -0.17 -23.16 -7.87
CA ILE A 173 0.10 -21.73 -7.67
C ILE A 173 1.49 -21.51 -7.06
N ASP A 174 1.92 -22.35 -6.11
CA ASP A 174 3.28 -22.32 -5.56
C ASP A 174 4.32 -22.55 -6.68
N GLY A 175 4.03 -23.44 -7.63
CA GLY A 175 4.85 -23.63 -8.84
C GLY A 175 4.90 -22.40 -9.75
N LEU A 176 3.77 -21.71 -9.95
CA LEU A 176 3.72 -20.44 -10.71
C LEU A 176 4.50 -19.32 -10.00
N GLU A 177 4.46 -19.25 -8.67
CA GLU A 177 5.26 -18.29 -7.88
C GLU A 177 6.77 -18.60 -7.93
N GLY A 178 7.15 -19.84 -8.22
CA GLY A 178 8.54 -20.17 -8.59
C GLY A 178 9.02 -19.39 -9.81
N VAL A 179 8.12 -19.05 -10.74
CA VAL A 179 8.45 -18.22 -11.91
C VAL A 179 8.68 -16.77 -11.50
N THR A 180 7.84 -16.18 -10.64
CA THR A 180 8.06 -14.81 -10.16
C THR A 180 9.33 -14.72 -9.30
N SER A 181 9.69 -15.80 -8.60
CA SER A 181 11.00 -15.92 -7.94
C SER A 181 12.15 -15.88 -8.94
N ALA A 182 12.10 -16.69 -10.00
CA ALA A 182 13.15 -16.74 -11.03
C ALA A 182 13.26 -15.44 -11.84
N LEU A 183 12.18 -14.67 -11.93
CA LEU A 183 12.13 -13.38 -12.59
C LEU A 183 12.47 -12.20 -11.68
N GLY A 184 12.72 -12.42 -10.38
CA GLY A 184 13.10 -11.37 -9.43
C GLY A 184 11.95 -10.47 -8.97
N VAL A 185 10.69 -10.86 -9.19
CA VAL A 185 9.50 -10.05 -8.87
C VAL A 185 8.65 -10.66 -7.74
N LEU A 186 9.12 -11.72 -7.08
CA LEU A 186 8.39 -12.39 -6.00
C LEU A 186 8.18 -11.48 -4.79
N GLU A 187 9.16 -10.65 -4.42
CA GLU A 187 9.03 -9.74 -3.27
C GLU A 187 7.92 -8.71 -3.49
N GLN A 188 7.82 -8.15 -4.70
CA GLN A 188 6.72 -7.28 -5.10
C GLN A 188 5.37 -8.00 -5.02
N GLN A 189 5.29 -9.26 -5.47
CA GLN A 189 4.08 -10.07 -5.37
C GLN A 189 3.67 -10.31 -3.91
N GLN A 190 4.62 -10.66 -3.06
CA GLN A 190 4.39 -10.89 -1.64
C GLN A 190 3.96 -9.61 -0.93
N ALA A 191 4.55 -8.46 -1.27
CA ALA A 191 4.15 -7.16 -0.73
C ALA A 191 2.70 -6.80 -1.08
N LEU A 192 2.24 -7.10 -2.30
CA LEU A 192 0.83 -6.92 -2.67
C LEU A 192 -0.10 -7.85 -1.87
N LEU A 193 0.30 -9.11 -1.64
CA LEU A 193 -0.49 -10.04 -0.83
C LEU A 193 -0.59 -9.58 0.62
N VAL A 194 0.52 -9.13 1.21
CA VAL A 194 0.59 -8.54 2.56
C VAL A 194 -0.39 -7.38 2.66
N HIS A 195 -0.36 -6.46 1.69
CA HIS A 195 -1.25 -5.31 1.63
C HIS A 195 -2.73 -5.71 1.61
N GLU A 196 -3.12 -6.70 0.79
CA GLU A 196 -4.50 -7.17 0.74
C GLU A 196 -4.96 -7.72 2.11
N VAL A 197 -4.11 -8.45 2.82
CA VAL A 197 -4.44 -8.96 4.18
C VAL A 197 -4.51 -7.81 5.19
N GLU A 198 -3.56 -6.87 5.14
CA GLU A 198 -3.55 -5.71 6.02
C GLU A 198 -4.80 -4.85 5.85
N SER A 199 -5.36 -4.76 4.65
CA SER A 199 -6.59 -3.99 4.39
C SER A 199 -7.86 -4.57 5.02
N ILE A 200 -7.82 -5.82 5.53
CA ILE A 200 -8.99 -6.47 6.13
C ILE A 200 -9.23 -5.94 7.54
N SER A 201 -10.42 -5.35 7.75
CA SER A 201 -10.89 -4.88 9.06
C SER A 201 -11.81 -5.88 9.78
N ASP A 202 -12.38 -6.85 9.05
CA ASP A 202 -13.30 -7.83 9.64
C ASP A 202 -12.55 -8.86 10.50
N ARG A 203 -12.86 -8.87 11.80
CA ARG A 203 -12.22 -9.76 12.77
C ARG A 203 -12.53 -11.24 12.48
N GLN A 204 -13.71 -11.57 11.95
CA GLN A 204 -14.04 -12.96 11.66
C GLN A 204 -13.19 -13.49 10.49
N SER A 205 -13.04 -12.69 9.43
CA SER A 205 -12.16 -12.97 8.30
C SER A 205 -10.71 -13.15 8.73
N LEU A 206 -10.20 -12.27 9.59
CA LEU A 206 -8.83 -12.38 10.10
C LEU A 206 -8.62 -13.62 10.99
N ARG A 207 -9.63 -14.04 11.78
CA ARG A 207 -9.56 -15.30 12.55
C ARG A 207 -9.48 -16.52 11.63
N LEU A 208 -10.25 -16.52 10.54
CA LEU A 208 -10.19 -17.59 9.55
C LEU A 208 -8.83 -17.64 8.85
N LEU A 209 -8.25 -16.48 8.49
CA LEU A 209 -6.91 -16.40 7.90
C LEU A 209 -5.81 -16.84 8.87
N GLN A 210 -5.90 -16.46 10.15
CA GLN A 210 -5.04 -16.96 11.21
C GLN A 210 -5.14 -18.49 11.33
N GLY A 211 -6.36 -19.03 11.28
CA GLY A 211 -6.66 -20.44 11.39
C GLY A 211 -6.11 -21.32 10.26
N LEU A 212 -5.70 -20.76 9.11
CA LEU A 212 -5.21 -21.54 7.97
C LEU A 212 -4.03 -22.47 8.28
N ARG A 213 -3.24 -22.19 9.33
CA ARG A 213 -2.13 -23.07 9.74
C ARG A 213 -2.61 -24.42 10.27
N SER A 214 -3.84 -24.52 10.79
CA SER A 214 -4.41 -25.77 11.30
C SER A 214 -4.74 -26.78 10.19
N LEU A 215 -4.94 -26.31 8.95
CA LEU A 215 -5.23 -27.15 7.80
C LEU A 215 -4.02 -27.97 7.31
N SER A 216 -2.80 -27.59 7.70
CA SER A 216 -1.60 -28.36 7.37
C SER A 216 -1.50 -29.55 8.31
N SER A 217 -1.54 -30.77 7.74
CA SER A 217 -1.38 -31.99 8.54
C SER A 217 -0.01 -32.03 9.24
N LYS A 218 0.08 -32.74 10.36
CA LYS A 218 1.35 -33.05 11.04
C LYS A 218 2.29 -33.80 10.08
N GLY A 219 3.09 -33.07 9.31
CA GLY A 219 4.04 -33.64 8.34
C GLY A 219 4.17 -32.88 7.02
N SER A 220 3.20 -32.03 6.65
CA SER A 220 3.31 -31.16 5.47
C SER A 220 3.84 -29.77 5.84
N ASN A 221 4.93 -29.33 5.20
CA ASN A 221 5.41 -27.95 5.35
C ASN A 221 4.30 -26.98 4.97
N VAL A 222 3.99 -26.04 5.88
CA VAL A 222 3.07 -24.93 5.58
C VAL A 222 3.71 -24.09 4.48
N SER A 223 2.99 -23.89 3.37
CA SER A 223 3.46 -23.02 2.27
C SER A 223 3.78 -21.63 2.82
N ALA A 224 4.94 -21.07 2.45
CA ALA A 224 5.45 -19.83 3.03
C ALA A 224 4.41 -18.68 2.99
N PRO A 225 3.70 -18.43 1.87
CA PRO A 225 2.64 -17.41 1.81
C PRO A 225 1.48 -17.68 2.79
N THR A 226 1.14 -18.94 3.05
CA THR A 226 0.08 -19.27 4.03
C THR A 226 0.54 -18.96 5.46
N SER A 227 1.81 -19.20 5.78
CA SER A 227 2.38 -18.83 7.07
C SER A 227 2.40 -17.31 7.25
N THR A 228 2.89 -16.58 6.25
CA THR A 228 2.94 -15.11 6.24
C THR A 228 1.55 -14.50 6.44
N VAL A 229 0.55 -14.98 5.69
CA VAL A 229 -0.84 -14.49 5.81
C VAL A 229 -1.42 -14.74 7.21
N SER A 230 -1.17 -15.92 7.79
CA SER A 230 -1.64 -16.25 9.14
C SER A 230 -0.97 -15.39 10.21
N GLU A 231 0.32 -15.09 10.05
CA GLU A 231 1.07 -14.21 10.96
C GLU A 231 0.56 -12.77 10.89
N ILE A 232 0.38 -12.23 9.69
CA ILE A 232 -0.17 -10.87 9.48
C ILE A 232 -1.59 -10.78 10.03
N ALA A 233 -2.43 -11.79 9.79
CA ALA A 233 -3.78 -11.82 10.33
C ALA A 233 -3.78 -11.86 11.86
N SER A 234 -2.84 -12.57 12.48
CA SER A 234 -2.65 -12.59 13.94
C SER A 234 -2.27 -11.21 14.48
N ILE A 235 -1.34 -10.52 13.80
CA ILE A 235 -0.94 -9.15 14.15
C ILE A 235 -2.13 -8.20 14.01
N ARG A 236 -2.87 -8.23 12.90
CA ARG A 236 -4.05 -7.37 12.70
C ARG A 236 -5.15 -7.65 13.72
N LEU A 237 -5.39 -8.89 14.11
CA LEU A 237 -6.33 -9.22 15.19
C LEU A 237 -5.91 -8.61 16.53
N SER A 238 -4.61 -8.63 16.85
CA SER A 238 -4.11 -8.01 18.08
C SER A 238 -4.32 -6.49 18.08
N ILE A 239 -4.12 -5.84 16.93
CA ILE A 239 -4.40 -4.41 16.73
C ILE A 239 -5.89 -4.14 16.90
N LEU A 240 -6.75 -4.94 16.27
CA LEU A 240 -8.19 -4.74 16.34
C LEU A 240 -8.81 -5.13 17.68
N ALA A 241 -8.20 -5.98 18.50
CA ALA A 241 -8.73 -6.44 19.80
C ALA A 241 -8.76 -5.34 20.88
N HIS A 242 -8.16 -4.18 20.62
CA HIS A 242 -8.26 -2.98 21.46
C HIS A 242 -9.13 -1.90 20.79
N PRO A 243 -10.47 -2.03 20.79
CA PRO A 243 -11.33 -1.09 20.08
C PRO A 243 -11.52 0.21 20.88
N GLY A 244 -11.16 1.35 20.29
CA GLY A 244 -11.98 2.56 20.45
C GLY A 244 -13.35 2.36 19.77
N PRO A 245 -14.38 3.15 20.10
CA PRO A 245 -15.75 2.88 19.67
C PRO A 245 -15.90 3.05 18.15
N SER A 246 -16.48 2.02 17.54
CA SER A 246 -16.67 1.77 16.11
C SER A 246 -17.58 2.79 15.42
N THR A 247 -17.31 3.09 14.14
CA THR A 247 -18.34 3.56 13.20
C THR A 247 -18.17 2.91 11.83
N GLU A 248 -19.31 2.52 11.25
CA GLU A 248 -19.49 1.74 10.03
C GLU A 248 -18.92 2.41 8.78
N TYR A 249 -18.19 1.64 7.98
CA TYR A 249 -17.62 2.08 6.71
C TYR A 249 -18.64 1.87 5.57
N VAL A 250 -19.28 2.96 5.13
CA VAL A 250 -20.07 2.99 3.90
C VAL A 250 -19.13 3.21 2.71
N LYS A 251 -19.10 2.25 1.78
CA LYS A 251 -18.38 2.39 0.50
C LYS A 251 -19.08 3.41 -0.39
N SER A 252 -18.40 4.52 -0.70
CA SER A 252 -18.72 5.37 -1.84
C SER A 252 -17.54 5.45 -2.81
N SER A 253 -17.81 4.99 -4.02
CA SER A 253 -17.00 5.09 -5.23
C SER A 253 -16.61 6.52 -5.57
N VAL A 254 -15.31 6.78 -5.76
CA VAL A 254 -14.80 8.06 -6.29
C VAL A 254 -14.28 7.86 -7.72
N THR A 255 -15.02 8.42 -8.66
CA THR A 255 -14.56 8.76 -10.02
C THR A 255 -13.54 9.89 -9.94
N LYS A 256 -12.40 9.73 -10.63
CA LYS A 256 -11.41 10.78 -10.84
C LYS A 256 -12.05 11.98 -11.56
N SER A 257 -12.02 13.15 -10.95
CA SER A 257 -12.04 14.42 -11.69
C SER A 257 -10.95 15.33 -11.14
N SER A 258 -9.97 15.61 -12.00
CA SER A 258 -9.00 16.68 -11.87
C SER A 258 -9.70 18.02 -11.66
N LEU A 259 -9.23 18.86 -10.74
CA LEU A 259 -9.52 20.30 -10.77
C LEU A 259 -8.38 21.11 -10.13
N SER A 260 -7.81 21.96 -10.97
CA SER A 260 -6.90 23.06 -10.67
C SER A 260 -7.63 24.19 -9.92
N TYR A 261 -6.98 24.80 -8.93
CA TYR A 261 -7.46 26.05 -8.34
C TYR A 261 -6.55 27.22 -8.71
N HIS A 262 -7.16 28.22 -9.35
CA HIS A 262 -6.61 29.55 -9.52
C HIS A 262 -6.82 30.36 -8.24
N THR A 263 -5.75 30.95 -7.74
CA THR A 263 -5.73 31.98 -6.69
C THR A 263 -6.17 33.34 -7.22
N ALA A 264 -6.99 34.06 -6.44
CA ALA A 264 -6.97 35.52 -6.45
C ALA A 264 -7.31 36.05 -5.05
N ALA A 265 -6.37 36.82 -4.49
CA ALA A 265 -6.51 37.57 -3.25
C ALA A 265 -7.06 38.96 -3.57
N THR A 266 -8.05 39.43 -2.80
CA THR A 266 -8.27 40.85 -2.49
C THR A 266 -9.08 40.99 -1.20
N SER A 267 -8.82 42.07 -0.48
CA SER A 267 -9.13 42.30 0.93
C SER A 267 -10.22 43.34 1.17
N ARG A 268 -11.08 43.08 2.19
CA ARG A 268 -11.93 43.97 3.04
C ARG A 268 -13.26 44.53 2.46
N PRO A 269 -14.22 44.97 3.32
CA PRO A 269 -14.52 44.66 4.73
C PRO A 269 -15.99 44.24 5.00
N VAL A 270 -16.26 43.93 6.27
CA VAL A 270 -17.51 43.47 6.91
C VAL A 270 -18.75 44.31 6.58
N GLU A 271 -19.82 43.63 6.15
CA GLU A 271 -21.22 44.01 6.41
C GLU A 271 -21.99 42.77 6.90
N ASN A 272 -22.77 42.99 7.97
CA ASN A 272 -23.58 41.99 8.65
C ASN A 272 -24.74 41.58 7.76
N ASP A 273 -24.76 40.34 7.27
CA ASP A 273 -26.00 39.67 6.90
C ASP A 273 -26.06 38.29 7.54
N ILE A 274 -27.13 38.11 8.31
CA ILE A 274 -27.54 36.87 8.95
C ILE A 274 -27.97 35.92 7.82
N PHE A 275 -27.06 35.04 7.38
CA PHE A 275 -27.38 33.96 6.45
C PHE A 275 -27.09 32.60 7.10
N ASP A 276 -28.19 31.91 7.37
CA ASP A 276 -28.44 30.46 7.43
C ASP A 276 -27.20 29.54 7.35
N ASP A 277 -26.82 29.02 8.51
CA ASP A 277 -25.74 28.06 8.77
C ASP A 277 -26.13 26.67 8.26
N GLY A 278 -25.59 26.24 7.12
CA GLY A 278 -25.82 24.87 6.62
C GLY A 278 -25.42 24.58 5.17
N SER A 279 -24.94 25.55 4.39
CA SER A 279 -24.67 25.33 2.97
C SER A 279 -23.19 25.10 2.59
N MET A 280 -22.22 25.39 3.47
CA MET A 280 -20.78 25.25 3.15
C MET A 280 -20.17 23.85 3.40
N GLU A 281 -20.75 23.01 4.26
CA GLU A 281 -20.16 21.70 4.61
C GLU A 281 -20.29 20.62 3.52
N ARG A 282 -21.10 20.86 2.48
CA ARG A 282 -21.35 19.86 1.42
C ARG A 282 -20.29 19.80 0.32
N ASP A 283 -19.33 20.72 0.31
CA ASP A 283 -18.28 20.81 -0.73
C ASP A 283 -16.89 20.33 -0.28
N LEU A 284 -16.66 20.02 1.01
CA LEU A 284 -15.35 19.53 1.46
C LEU A 284 -15.11 18.06 1.05
N PRO A 285 -13.87 17.62 0.84
CA PRO A 285 -13.53 16.19 0.72
C PRO A 285 -14.06 15.34 1.90
N GLN A 286 -14.38 14.07 1.65
CA GLN A 286 -15.01 13.17 2.63
C GLN A 286 -14.18 12.99 3.91
N ASN A 287 -12.86 12.89 3.78
CA ASN A 287 -11.92 12.81 4.91
C ASN A 287 -11.98 14.07 5.78
N GLN A 288 -12.06 15.25 5.18
CA GLN A 288 -12.13 16.52 5.91
C GLN A 288 -13.47 16.68 6.65
N ARG A 289 -14.59 16.24 6.06
CA ARG A 289 -15.90 16.22 6.75
C ARG A 289 -15.93 15.25 7.92
N LEU A 290 -15.38 14.04 7.73
CA LEU A 290 -15.29 13.06 8.81
C LEU A 290 -14.48 13.63 9.99
N MET A 291 -13.36 14.28 9.70
CA MET A 291 -12.52 14.86 10.74
C MET A 291 -13.13 16.10 11.37
N SER A 292 -13.86 16.96 10.64
CA SER A 292 -14.58 18.10 11.25
C SER A 292 -15.64 17.62 12.24
N GLU A 293 -16.37 16.55 11.90
CA GLU A 293 -17.34 15.91 12.80
C GLU A 293 -16.67 15.28 14.03
N ILE A 294 -15.54 14.58 13.86
CA ILE A 294 -14.80 13.98 14.99
C ILE A 294 -14.23 15.06 15.90
N LEU A 295 -13.65 16.12 15.32
CA LEU A 295 -13.02 17.21 16.08
C LEU A 295 -14.05 18.05 16.83
N SER A 296 -15.22 18.33 16.22
CA SER A 296 -16.31 19.04 16.90
C SER A 296 -16.89 18.27 18.08
N LYS A 297 -16.87 16.94 18.03
CA LYS A 297 -17.32 16.06 19.13
C LYS A 297 -16.24 15.80 20.19
N SER A 298 -14.97 16.08 19.89
CA SER A 298 -13.84 15.85 20.79
C SER A 298 -13.64 17.03 21.75
N THR A 299 -13.94 16.84 23.05
CA THR A 299 -13.72 17.86 24.10
C THR A 299 -12.28 17.85 24.65
N THR A 300 -11.47 16.85 24.30
CA THR A 300 -10.13 16.66 24.83
C THR A 300 -9.11 17.50 24.06
N ALA A 301 -8.30 18.28 24.78
CA ALA A 301 -7.18 18.98 24.17
C ALA A 301 -6.23 17.97 23.54
N LEU A 302 -6.04 18.05 22.22
CA LEU A 302 -5.19 17.14 21.47
C LEU A 302 -3.76 17.20 22.04
N PRO A 303 -3.13 16.04 22.32
CA PRO A 303 -1.73 15.98 22.64
C PRO A 303 -0.94 16.62 21.50
N ARG A 304 -0.38 17.80 21.75
CA ARG A 304 0.62 18.38 20.87
C ARG A 304 1.94 17.75 21.26
N LEU A 305 2.36 16.79 20.46
CA LEU A 305 3.72 16.28 20.47
C LEU A 305 4.63 17.42 20.01
N ARG A 306 5.18 18.16 20.98
CA ARG A 306 6.20 19.17 20.73
C ARG A 306 7.54 18.67 21.27
N PHE A 307 8.61 19.15 20.66
CA PHE A 307 9.99 18.82 21.01
C PHE A 307 10.49 19.60 22.23
N ASP A 308 9.65 19.70 23.26
CA ASP A 308 9.83 20.63 24.38
C ASP A 308 10.94 20.16 25.35
N SER A 309 11.27 18.86 25.38
CA SER A 309 12.22 18.30 26.36
C SER A 309 13.71 18.39 25.96
N GLY A 310 14.00 18.98 24.79
CA GLY A 310 15.34 19.42 24.43
C GLY A 310 16.05 18.58 23.36
N SER A 311 16.80 19.28 22.51
CA SER A 311 17.62 18.79 21.39
C SER A 311 18.83 17.93 21.78
N SER A 312 18.94 17.53 23.05
CA SER A 312 20.09 16.79 23.58
C SER A 312 20.18 15.39 22.98
N GLY A 313 21.06 15.23 21.99
CA GLY A 313 21.29 13.95 21.31
C GLY A 313 20.34 13.68 20.14
N TYR A 314 19.48 14.61 19.74
CA TYR A 314 18.68 14.44 18.52
C TYR A 314 19.60 14.49 17.28
N GLY A 315 19.57 13.44 16.46
CA GLY A 315 20.53 13.24 15.37
C GLY A 315 21.61 12.21 15.68
N SER A 316 21.68 11.69 16.91
CA SER A 316 22.69 10.69 17.29
C SER A 316 22.46 9.36 16.56
N SER A 317 21.21 9.00 16.31
CA SER A 317 20.86 7.76 15.61
C SER A 317 21.32 7.82 14.15
N MET A 318 21.35 9.02 13.56
CA MET A 318 21.81 9.28 12.21
C MET A 318 23.34 9.27 12.00
N ALA A 319 24.15 9.12 13.06
CA ALA A 319 25.60 9.24 12.95
C ALA A 319 26.23 8.25 11.95
N SER A 320 25.80 6.99 11.96
CA SER A 320 26.29 5.95 11.03
C SER A 320 25.87 6.23 9.59
N VAL A 321 24.62 6.64 9.38
CA VAL A 321 24.08 6.99 8.06
C VAL A 321 24.82 8.18 7.46
N LYS A 322 25.04 9.25 8.24
CA LYS A 322 25.77 10.42 7.79
C LYS A 322 27.23 10.11 7.46
N ALA A 323 27.87 9.23 8.24
CA ALA A 323 29.24 8.77 7.94
C ALA A 323 29.30 7.99 6.62
N ALA A 324 28.31 7.14 6.35
CA ALA A 324 28.19 6.43 5.07
C ALA A 324 27.96 7.39 3.90
N ASP A 325 27.05 8.36 4.04
CA ASP A 325 26.77 9.37 3.03
C ASP A 325 27.98 10.27 2.73
N GLU A 326 28.77 10.64 3.74
CA GLU A 326 30.03 11.36 3.54
C GLU A 326 31.06 10.50 2.79
N GLY A 327 31.08 9.17 3.00
CA GLY A 327 31.90 8.25 2.22
C GLY A 327 31.50 8.19 0.75
N VAL A 328 30.19 8.14 0.46
CA VAL A 328 29.65 8.22 -0.90
C VAL A 328 30.04 9.55 -1.55
N TRP A 329 29.86 10.66 -0.83
CA TRP A 329 30.25 11.97 -1.34
C TRP A 329 31.75 12.07 -1.60
N ALA A 330 32.60 11.65 -0.66
CA ALA A 330 34.04 11.73 -0.80
C ALA A 330 34.54 10.96 -2.03
N SER A 331 33.97 9.78 -2.29
CA SER A 331 34.33 8.94 -3.44
C SER A 331 33.76 9.44 -4.77
N GLN A 332 32.58 10.06 -4.78
CA GLN A 332 31.87 10.43 -6.01
C GLN A 332 31.88 11.94 -6.33
N SER A 333 32.37 12.80 -5.43
CA SER A 333 32.23 14.27 -5.53
C SER A 333 32.71 14.89 -6.86
N THR A 334 33.83 14.40 -7.40
CA THR A 334 34.35 14.87 -8.70
C THR A 334 33.41 14.51 -9.84
N ARG A 335 32.89 13.28 -9.84
CA ARG A 335 31.91 12.80 -10.83
C ARG A 335 30.59 13.55 -10.71
N LEU A 336 30.05 13.71 -9.51
CA LEU A 336 28.80 14.46 -9.28
C LEU A 336 28.93 15.92 -9.70
N LEU A 337 30.10 16.53 -9.52
CA LEU A 337 30.38 17.89 -9.98
C LEU A 337 30.46 17.98 -11.51
N VAL A 338 31.05 16.98 -12.17
CA VAL A 338 31.07 16.88 -13.64
C VAL A 338 29.66 16.66 -14.19
N ASP A 339 28.87 15.78 -13.56
CA ASP A 339 27.48 15.53 -13.93
C ASP A 339 26.60 16.77 -13.71
N ALA A 340 26.78 17.48 -12.61
CA ALA A 340 26.12 18.78 -12.41
C ALA A 340 26.57 19.79 -13.48
N HIS A 341 27.86 19.86 -13.81
CA HIS A 341 28.36 20.82 -14.79
C HIS A 341 27.80 20.54 -16.21
N ASN A 342 27.82 19.28 -16.63
CA ASN A 342 27.47 18.84 -17.98
C ASN A 342 26.00 18.45 -18.14
N GLY A 343 25.31 18.12 -17.05
CA GLY A 343 23.94 17.62 -17.04
C GLY A 343 22.88 18.71 -17.19
N VAL A 344 21.61 18.26 -17.17
CA VAL A 344 20.43 19.13 -17.27
C VAL A 344 20.34 20.04 -16.04
N ALA A 345 19.61 21.15 -16.14
CA ALA A 345 19.44 22.10 -15.04
C ALA A 345 19.00 21.46 -13.70
N VAL A 346 18.29 20.32 -13.76
CA VAL A 346 17.92 19.51 -12.59
C VAL A 346 19.15 18.95 -11.87
N ALA A 347 20.12 18.37 -12.57
CA ALA A 347 21.34 17.84 -11.95
C ALA A 347 22.13 18.93 -11.21
N ARG A 348 22.23 20.13 -11.79
CA ARG A 348 22.81 21.31 -11.12
C ARG A 348 22.07 21.66 -9.84
N ARG A 349 20.73 21.64 -9.89
CA ARG A 349 19.90 21.97 -8.74
C ARG A 349 20.08 20.95 -7.63
N VAL A 350 20.00 19.67 -7.95
CA VAL A 350 20.15 18.55 -7.01
C VAL A 350 21.52 18.58 -6.33
N PHE A 351 22.59 18.83 -7.09
CA PHE A 351 23.94 19.00 -6.53
C PHE A 351 24.02 20.15 -5.51
N LEU A 352 23.38 21.29 -5.79
CA LEU A 352 23.33 22.42 -4.87
C LEU A 352 22.48 22.12 -3.62
N GLU A 353 21.39 21.37 -3.75
CA GLU A 353 20.58 20.93 -2.59
C GLU A 353 21.39 20.00 -1.66
N LEU A 354 22.08 19.00 -2.22
CA LEU A 354 22.96 18.10 -1.44
C LEU A 354 24.05 18.88 -0.71
N ARG A 355 24.71 19.82 -1.41
CA ARG A 355 25.70 20.70 -0.80
C ARG A 355 25.10 21.56 0.32
N THR A 356 23.88 22.04 0.14
CA THR A 356 23.17 22.88 1.14
C THR A 356 22.84 22.07 2.38
N ILE A 357 22.27 20.87 2.24
CA ILE A 357 21.97 19.95 3.36
C ILE A 357 23.24 19.65 4.15
N ARG A 358 24.35 19.35 3.46
CA ARG A 358 25.62 19.06 4.12
C ARG A 358 26.20 20.28 4.85
N ASN A 359 26.18 21.45 4.22
CA ASN A 359 26.69 22.68 4.81
C ASN A 359 25.85 23.14 6.02
N ALA A 360 24.54 22.88 5.99
CA ALA A 360 23.64 23.21 7.10
C ALA A 360 23.93 22.38 8.36
N LYS A 361 24.60 21.22 8.21
CA LYS A 361 24.99 20.33 9.32
C LYS A 361 23.82 19.99 10.26
N VAL A 362 22.63 19.81 9.68
CA VAL A 362 21.44 19.43 10.45
C VAL A 362 21.64 18.02 11.01
N PRO A 363 21.56 17.82 12.34
CA PRO A 363 22.01 16.56 12.93
C PRO A 363 21.10 15.39 12.59
N PHE A 364 19.81 15.64 12.38
CA PHE A 364 18.77 14.62 12.14
C PHE A 364 18.37 14.43 10.67
N ILE A 365 19.10 15.03 9.71
CA ILE A 365 18.80 14.91 8.25
C ILE A 365 20.07 14.49 7.49
N SER A 366 19.94 13.59 6.53
CA SER A 366 20.96 13.33 5.52
C SER A 366 20.32 13.05 4.15
N ALA A 367 21.10 13.19 3.09
CA ALA A 367 20.66 12.84 1.75
C ALA A 367 21.88 12.50 0.88
N ALA A 368 21.72 11.51 0.01
CA ALA A 368 22.72 11.11 -0.97
C ALA A 368 22.04 10.64 -2.26
N PRO A 369 22.74 10.66 -3.41
CA PRO A 369 22.25 10.03 -4.63
C PRO A 369 21.87 8.57 -4.40
N LEU A 370 20.79 8.11 -5.03
CA LEU A 370 20.43 6.68 -5.02
C LEU A 370 21.43 5.89 -5.85
N ASP A 371 21.72 6.41 -7.05
CA ASP A 371 22.59 5.80 -8.05
C ASP A 371 23.62 6.82 -8.56
N ASP A 372 24.21 6.49 -9.71
CA ASP A 372 25.19 7.26 -10.44
C ASP A 372 24.67 8.57 -11.07
N ASN A 373 23.36 8.86 -10.97
CA ASN A 373 22.69 10.00 -11.58
C ASN A 373 22.03 10.92 -10.54
N LEU A 374 21.93 12.22 -10.86
CA LEU A 374 21.36 13.27 -10.00
C LEU A 374 19.85 13.51 -10.20
N ASP A 375 19.08 12.50 -10.58
CA ASP A 375 17.61 12.57 -10.74
C ASP A 375 16.84 12.02 -9.53
N LYS A 376 17.42 11.02 -8.84
CA LYS A 376 16.87 10.40 -7.64
C LYS A 376 17.84 10.48 -6.47
N LEU A 377 17.33 10.91 -5.32
CA LEU A 377 18.04 10.86 -4.06
C LEU A 377 17.36 9.92 -3.08
N VAL A 378 18.15 9.38 -2.17
CA VAL A 378 17.66 8.79 -0.93
C VAL A 378 17.99 9.77 0.20
N ALA A 379 16.94 10.34 0.79
CA ALA A 379 17.03 11.12 2.01
C ALA A 379 16.74 10.24 3.24
N SER A 380 17.28 10.64 4.38
CA SER A 380 17.01 10.03 5.67
C SER A 380 16.73 11.11 6.70
N ILE A 381 15.72 10.86 7.54
CA ILE A 381 15.37 11.70 8.68
C ILE A 381 15.32 10.86 9.95
N GLU A 382 15.85 11.40 11.05
CA GLU A 382 15.64 10.82 12.37
C GLU A 382 14.23 11.14 12.87
N GLY A 383 13.57 10.12 13.40
CA GLY A 383 12.32 10.22 14.08
C GLY A 383 12.41 11.20 15.24
N PRO A 384 11.53 12.21 15.30
CA PRO A 384 11.71 13.28 16.25
C PRO A 384 11.54 12.85 17.73
N PRO A 385 12.25 13.47 18.69
CA PRO A 385 12.19 13.09 20.11
C PRO A 385 10.79 13.33 20.68
N ASP A 386 10.47 12.66 21.79
CA ASP A 386 9.15 12.74 22.46
C ASP A 386 7.93 12.29 21.62
N THR A 387 8.16 11.80 20.41
CA THR A 387 7.12 11.21 19.55
C THR A 387 7.24 9.68 19.55
N PRO A 388 6.20 8.94 19.13
CA PRO A 388 6.34 7.50 18.93
C PRO A 388 7.46 7.13 17.93
N TYR A 389 7.86 8.07 17.08
CA TYR A 389 8.90 7.90 16.06
C TYR A 389 10.33 8.02 16.59
N ALA A 390 10.53 8.49 17.83
CA ALA A 390 11.83 8.83 18.39
C ALA A 390 12.89 7.73 18.22
N GLY A 391 14.05 8.09 17.65
CA GLY A 391 15.18 7.18 17.43
C GLY A 391 15.04 6.23 16.24
N GLY A 392 13.91 6.23 15.53
CA GLY A 392 13.78 5.56 14.23
C GLY A 392 14.48 6.34 13.12
N ILE A 393 14.96 5.66 12.08
CA ILE A 393 15.48 6.30 10.86
C ILE A 393 14.51 6.01 9.72
N PHE A 394 13.99 7.08 9.12
CA PHE A 394 13.02 7.00 8.02
C PHE A 394 13.69 7.37 6.70
N TRP A 395 13.68 6.43 5.77
CA TRP A 395 14.21 6.61 4.42
C TRP A 395 13.13 7.12 3.48
N ILE A 396 13.48 8.11 2.68
CA ILE A 396 12.58 8.82 1.77
C ILE A 396 13.24 8.84 0.39
N LEU A 397 12.54 8.31 -0.60
CA LEU A 397 12.89 8.50 -2.00
C LEU A 397 12.48 9.90 -2.43
N VAL A 398 13.41 10.63 -3.02
CA VAL A 398 13.20 11.98 -3.54
C VAL A 398 13.46 11.94 -5.04
N THR A 399 12.43 12.15 -5.86
CA THR A 399 12.55 12.14 -7.32
C THR A 399 12.31 13.52 -7.86
N PHE A 400 13.32 14.12 -8.49
CA PHE A 400 13.18 15.44 -9.09
C PHE A 400 12.57 15.35 -10.48
N PRO A 401 11.56 16.18 -10.81
CA PRO A 401 11.00 16.19 -12.15
C PRO A 401 12.03 16.69 -13.17
N LEU A 402 12.28 15.88 -14.20
CA LEU A 402 13.27 16.20 -15.26
C LEU A 402 12.84 17.35 -16.17
N THR A 403 11.54 17.65 -16.19
CA THR A 403 10.91 18.62 -17.08
C THR A 403 10.89 20.04 -16.51
N ASN A 404 10.83 20.21 -15.17
CA ASN A 404 10.75 21.52 -14.55
C ASN A 404 11.49 21.59 -13.21
N ILE A 405 12.58 22.38 -13.18
CA ILE A 405 13.41 22.61 -11.98
C ILE A 405 12.72 23.39 -10.85
N THR A 406 11.58 24.03 -11.10
CA THR A 406 10.84 24.79 -10.08
C THR A 406 9.78 23.95 -9.39
N GLU A 407 9.39 22.83 -9.98
CA GLU A 407 8.39 21.91 -9.42
C GLU A 407 8.96 21.17 -8.21
N ALA A 408 8.09 20.84 -7.26
CA ALA A 408 8.47 20.11 -6.06
C ALA A 408 8.96 18.69 -6.44
N PRO A 409 9.98 18.15 -5.76
CA PRO A 409 10.32 16.75 -5.93
C PRO A 409 9.18 15.87 -5.42
N ASP A 410 8.96 14.73 -6.08
CA ASP A 410 8.09 13.70 -5.55
C ASP A 410 8.77 13.02 -4.36
N LEU A 411 8.03 12.89 -3.26
CA LEU A 411 8.52 12.31 -2.01
C LEU A 411 7.73 11.04 -1.68
N ARG A 412 8.46 9.96 -1.44
CA ARG A 412 7.87 8.69 -1.00
C ARG A 412 8.67 8.08 0.15
N PHE A 413 8.03 7.81 1.28
CA PHE A 413 8.62 7.02 2.35
C PHE A 413 8.91 5.61 1.85
N LEU A 414 10.19 5.21 1.90
CA LEU A 414 10.61 3.82 1.71
C LEU A 414 10.43 3.02 2.99
N THR A 415 10.64 3.68 4.13
CA THR A 415 10.36 3.11 5.46
C THR A 415 8.85 3.10 5.72
N LYS A 416 8.28 1.92 5.96
CA LYS A 416 6.88 1.79 6.40
C LYS A 416 6.65 2.56 7.70
N ILE A 417 5.55 3.30 7.76
CA ILE A 417 5.21 4.16 8.90
C ILE A 417 3.70 4.14 9.17
N TYR A 418 3.31 4.27 10.43
CA TYR A 418 1.92 4.37 10.85
C TYR A 418 1.61 5.83 11.20
N HIS A 419 1.13 6.62 10.22
CA HIS A 419 0.97 8.07 10.36
C HIS A 419 -0.27 8.60 9.61
N PRO A 420 -1.06 9.57 10.14
CA PRO A 420 -2.29 10.07 9.52
C PRO A 420 -2.13 10.63 8.09
N ASN A 421 -0.98 11.20 7.78
CA ASN A 421 -0.70 11.85 6.49
C ASN A 421 0.22 11.05 5.55
N ILE A 422 0.55 9.80 5.90
CA ILE A 422 1.42 8.93 5.09
C ILE A 422 0.74 7.58 4.91
N ASP A 423 0.51 7.17 3.66
CA ASP A 423 -0.17 5.90 3.38
C ASP A 423 0.76 4.69 3.45
N CYS A 424 0.20 3.50 3.28
CA CYS A 424 0.96 2.24 3.32
C CYS A 424 1.99 2.08 2.19
N LYS A 425 1.89 2.88 1.11
CA LYS A 425 2.85 2.93 0.00
C LYS A 425 3.92 3.99 0.22
N GLY A 426 3.84 4.74 1.33
CA GLY A 426 4.73 5.83 1.67
C GLY A 426 4.41 7.14 0.97
N ASN A 427 3.26 7.26 0.30
CA ASN A 427 2.85 8.54 -0.28
C ASN A 427 2.48 9.51 0.83
N ILE A 428 2.81 10.79 0.64
CA ILE A 428 2.55 11.87 1.58
C ILE A 428 1.40 12.72 1.04
N CYS A 429 0.53 13.24 1.91
CA CYS A 429 -0.52 14.19 1.50
C CYS A 429 0.08 15.36 0.69
N ALA A 430 -0.62 15.80 -0.38
CA ALA A 430 -0.09 16.72 -1.40
C ALA A 430 0.29 18.12 -0.88
N ASP A 431 -0.09 18.49 0.35
CA ASP A 431 0.24 19.75 1.00
C ASP A 431 1.75 20.04 1.05
N TYR A 432 2.61 19.03 1.01
CA TYR A 432 4.06 19.24 0.99
C TYR A 432 4.52 20.04 -0.25
N GLN A 433 3.79 19.94 -1.37
CA GLN A 433 4.07 20.73 -2.57
C GLN A 433 3.76 22.22 -2.34
N LEU A 434 2.78 22.54 -1.47
CA LEU A 434 2.51 23.91 -1.06
C LEU A 434 3.63 24.43 -0.13
N TRP A 435 4.15 23.60 0.77
CA TRP A 435 5.30 23.96 1.63
C TRP A 435 6.58 24.18 0.83
N TRP A 436 6.75 23.45 -0.29
CA TRP A 436 7.82 23.69 -1.24
C TRP A 436 7.69 25.07 -1.88
N ASN A 437 6.48 25.46 -2.27
CA ASN A 437 6.23 26.71 -2.99
C ASN A 437 6.23 27.95 -2.09
N ASP A 438 5.82 27.80 -0.84
CA ASP A 438 5.83 28.85 0.16
C ASP A 438 6.26 28.29 1.53
N PRO A 439 7.55 28.44 1.91
CA PRO A 439 8.04 28.03 3.21
C PRO A 439 7.32 28.71 4.39
N SER A 440 6.66 29.85 4.18
CA SER A 440 5.90 30.55 5.23
C SER A 440 4.54 29.91 5.51
N LEU A 441 4.05 29.06 4.60
CA LEU A 441 2.89 28.19 4.80
C LEU A 441 3.20 26.96 5.65
N GLN A 442 4.47 26.76 6.04
CA GLN A 442 4.83 25.74 7.02
C GLN A 442 4.19 26.11 8.38
N PRO A 443 3.13 25.41 8.81
CA PRO A 443 2.40 25.78 10.02
C PRO A 443 3.26 25.66 11.28
N TYR A 444 4.36 24.90 11.19
CA TYR A 444 5.12 24.38 12.31
C TYR A 444 6.45 25.11 12.56
N MET A 445 6.97 25.91 11.63
CA MET A 445 8.18 26.72 11.86
C MET A 445 7.93 28.01 12.65
N LYS A 446 6.70 28.54 12.65
CA LYS A 446 6.36 29.81 13.32
C LYS A 446 6.42 29.75 14.85
N ASN A 447 6.42 28.55 15.45
CA ASN A 447 6.38 28.38 16.91
C ASN A 447 7.72 27.93 17.54
N CYS A 448 8.79 27.78 16.75
CA CYS A 448 10.15 27.62 17.31
C CYS A 448 10.76 28.96 17.78
N ALA A 449 10.01 30.07 17.64
CA ALA A 449 10.40 31.42 18.02
C ALA A 449 10.00 31.78 19.47
N ALA A 450 10.02 30.81 20.39
CA ALA A 450 9.81 31.09 21.82
C ALA A 450 11.02 31.78 22.47
N ASP A 451 12.19 31.71 21.83
CA ASP A 451 13.37 32.49 22.22
C ASP A 451 13.63 33.58 21.18
N ASN A 452 13.84 34.81 21.66
CA ASN A 452 14.18 36.01 20.87
C ASN A 452 15.49 35.91 20.04
N ASP A 453 16.08 34.72 19.90
CA ASP A 453 17.27 34.48 19.11
C ASP A 453 16.88 33.96 17.72
N THR A 454 16.81 34.88 16.76
CA THR A 454 16.50 34.65 15.32
C THR A 454 17.55 33.80 14.58
N LYS A 455 18.32 32.98 15.32
CA LYS A 455 19.37 32.08 14.83
C LYS A 455 18.93 30.61 14.71
N SER A 456 17.71 30.23 15.13
CA SER A 456 17.36 28.81 15.36
C SER A 456 16.74 28.05 14.19
N ALA A 457 16.50 28.66 13.03
CA ALA A 457 16.12 27.87 11.85
C ALA A 457 17.38 27.17 11.30
N TRP A 458 17.45 25.84 11.43
CA TRP A 458 18.53 25.00 10.85
C TRP A 458 18.80 25.30 9.36
N PHE A 459 17.84 25.93 8.66
CA PHE A 459 17.98 26.51 7.34
C PHE A 459 17.64 28.01 7.42
N SER A 460 18.63 28.88 7.24
CA SER A 460 18.43 30.34 7.35
C SER A 460 17.67 30.90 6.14
N GLU A 461 16.63 31.67 6.41
CA GLU A 461 15.85 32.44 5.44
C GLU A 461 16.69 33.52 4.72
N ARG A 462 17.83 33.90 5.31
CA ARG A 462 18.68 34.97 4.80
C ARG A 462 19.72 34.44 3.82
N LYS A 463 19.31 34.46 2.55
CA LYS A 463 20.07 34.30 1.29
C LYS A 463 20.02 32.88 0.69
N SER A 464 19.15 32.76 -0.32
CA SER A 464 19.22 31.80 -1.44
C SER A 464 18.62 30.39 -1.23
N ASN A 465 17.30 30.30 -1.01
CA ASN A 465 16.32 29.68 -1.94
C ASN A 465 15.00 29.41 -1.20
N ARG A 466 13.89 29.90 -1.75
CA ARG A 466 12.51 29.65 -1.27
C ARG A 466 12.04 28.18 -1.41
N TYR A 467 12.97 27.23 -1.60
CA TYR A 467 12.70 25.89 -2.16
C TYR A 467 13.77 24.86 -1.75
N SER A 468 14.26 24.82 -0.49
CA SER A 468 15.32 23.86 -0.16
C SER A 468 14.77 22.49 0.23
N LEU A 469 15.37 21.42 -0.30
CA LEU A 469 15.10 20.04 0.09
C LEU A 469 15.32 19.84 1.59
N GLY A 470 16.33 20.48 2.18
CA GLY A 470 16.56 20.43 3.63
C GLY A 470 15.41 21.03 4.43
N ALA A 471 14.82 22.13 3.97
CA ALA A 471 13.65 22.73 4.60
C ALA A 471 12.41 21.82 4.46
N LEU A 472 12.23 21.18 3.31
CA LEU A 472 11.15 20.22 3.08
C LEU A 472 11.27 18.99 4.00
N LEU A 473 12.47 18.41 4.13
CA LEU A 473 12.75 17.29 5.04
C LEU A 473 12.55 17.69 6.51
N THR A 474 12.85 18.95 6.86
CA THR A 474 12.55 19.50 8.19
C THR A 474 11.04 19.61 8.42
N ALA A 475 10.28 20.06 7.42
CA ALA A 475 8.82 20.11 7.48
C ALA A 475 8.21 18.71 7.63
N LEU A 476 8.80 17.68 7.01
CA LEU A 476 8.38 16.29 7.24
C LEU A 476 8.65 15.84 8.68
N CYS A 477 9.77 16.22 9.29
CA CYS A 477 9.99 15.94 10.73
C CYS A 477 8.92 16.62 11.59
N ALA A 478 8.56 17.85 11.26
CA ALA A 478 7.49 18.56 11.96
C ALA A 478 6.11 17.89 11.75
N LEU A 479 5.85 17.37 10.55
CA LEU A 479 4.64 16.59 10.27
C LEU A 479 4.57 15.33 11.13
N LEU A 480 5.69 14.61 11.30
CA LEU A 480 5.76 13.44 12.19
C LEU A 480 5.49 13.82 13.66
N ALA A 481 5.94 15.00 14.09
CA ALA A 481 5.57 15.52 15.41
C ALA A 481 4.08 15.81 15.50
N SER A 482 3.58 16.62 14.57
CA SER A 482 2.26 17.22 14.62
C SER A 482 1.51 16.84 13.34
N PRO A 483 0.86 15.67 13.31
CA PRO A 483 0.10 15.23 12.14
C PRO A 483 -1.01 16.23 11.78
N ASN A 484 -1.20 16.48 10.49
CA ASN A 484 -2.36 17.23 10.00
C ASN A 484 -3.59 16.33 10.02
N ILE A 485 -4.32 16.35 11.13
CA ILE A 485 -5.55 15.58 11.32
C ILE A 485 -6.78 16.21 10.65
N GLN A 486 -6.70 17.44 10.15
CA GLN A 486 -7.83 18.07 9.44
C GLN A 486 -7.94 17.56 8.00
N ASP A 487 -6.80 17.24 7.39
CA ASP A 487 -6.74 16.65 6.06
C ASP A 487 -5.85 15.39 6.04
N PRO A 488 -6.28 14.30 6.69
CA PRO A 488 -5.49 13.07 6.73
C PRO A 488 -5.58 12.34 5.40
N LEU A 489 -4.45 11.73 5.01
CA LEU A 489 -4.41 10.77 3.92
C LEU A 489 -4.98 9.41 4.35
N VAL A 490 -4.85 9.08 5.65
CA VAL A 490 -5.36 7.85 6.27
C VAL A 490 -6.28 8.22 7.43
N PRO A 491 -7.59 8.39 7.17
CA PRO A 491 -8.56 8.86 8.17
C PRO A 491 -8.65 7.98 9.41
N GLU A 492 -8.44 6.67 9.28
CA GLU A 492 -8.52 5.71 10.39
C GLU A 492 -7.42 5.96 11.44
N ILE A 493 -6.21 6.28 10.97
CA ILE A 493 -5.08 6.61 11.84
C ILE A 493 -5.33 7.98 12.49
N ALA A 494 -5.90 8.93 11.75
CA ALA A 494 -6.27 10.26 12.28
C ALA A 494 -7.37 10.16 13.35
N GLU A 495 -8.38 9.33 13.13
CA GLU A 495 -9.43 9.05 14.12
C GLU A 495 -8.83 8.43 15.38
N THR A 496 -7.94 7.44 15.23
CA THR A 496 -7.25 6.82 16.37
C THR A 496 -6.39 7.83 17.12
N TYR A 497 -5.69 8.72 16.41
CA TYR A 497 -4.91 9.82 17.00
C TYR A 497 -5.78 10.72 17.89
N VAL A 498 -6.97 11.09 17.42
CA VAL A 498 -7.88 11.99 18.15
C VAL A 498 -8.58 11.28 19.31
N ARG A 499 -9.13 10.08 19.07
CA ARG A 499 -9.97 9.37 20.03
C ARG A 499 -9.17 8.59 21.07
N ASN A 500 -8.03 8.03 20.70
CA ASN A 500 -7.21 7.19 21.58
C ASN A 500 -5.71 7.36 21.28
N PHE A 501 -5.17 8.50 21.70
CA PHE A 501 -3.76 8.83 21.49
C PHE A 501 -2.79 7.79 22.07
N GLN A 502 -3.13 7.12 23.18
CA GLN A 502 -2.25 6.10 23.76
C GLN A 502 -2.09 4.89 22.85
N ASP A 503 -3.17 4.46 22.19
CA ASP A 503 -3.14 3.34 21.25
C ASP A 503 -2.44 3.72 19.94
N TYR A 504 -2.72 4.91 19.42
CA TYR A 504 -1.94 5.49 18.31
C TYR A 504 -0.44 5.48 18.64
N HIS A 505 -0.06 5.99 19.81
CA HIS A 505 1.34 6.07 20.23
C HIS A 505 1.99 4.69 20.33
N LYS A 506 1.31 3.70 20.93
CA LYS A 506 1.82 2.32 21.02
C LYS A 506 2.02 1.70 19.63
N THR A 507 1.03 1.84 18.75
CA THR A 507 1.08 1.27 17.39
C THR A 507 2.15 1.94 16.54
N ALA A 508 2.21 3.28 16.53
CA ALA A 508 3.24 4.03 15.83
C ALA A 508 4.65 3.70 16.35
N ARG A 509 4.80 3.50 17.67
CA ARG A 509 6.07 3.08 18.28
C ARG A 509 6.49 1.69 17.82
N LEU A 510 5.55 0.75 17.78
CA LEU A 510 5.80 -0.61 17.30
C LEU A 510 6.23 -0.60 15.82
N TYR A 511 5.53 0.13 14.96
CA TYR A 511 5.91 0.29 13.55
C TYR A 511 7.32 0.87 13.40
N THR A 512 7.65 1.89 14.20
CA THR A 512 8.98 2.49 14.21
C THR A 512 10.06 1.46 14.56
N GLN A 513 9.85 0.64 15.60
CA GLN A 513 10.80 -0.40 15.99
C GLN A 513 10.94 -1.52 14.94
N LEU A 514 9.86 -1.83 14.23
CA LEU A 514 9.86 -2.88 13.21
C LEU A 514 10.55 -2.44 11.92
N TYR A 515 10.29 -1.22 11.46
CA TYR A 515 10.63 -0.80 10.09
C TYR A 515 11.69 0.30 10.01
N ALA A 516 11.85 1.16 11.02
CA ALA A 516 12.78 2.29 10.98
C ALA A 516 14.17 1.94 11.55
N ARG A 517 14.72 0.78 11.14
CA ARG A 517 15.93 0.15 11.72
C ARG A 517 17.28 0.72 11.26
N GLY A 518 17.29 1.75 10.41
CA GLY A 518 18.51 2.44 10.00
C GLY A 518 19.34 1.78 8.90
N GLU A 519 18.92 0.61 8.40
CA GLU A 519 19.54 0.01 7.21
C GLU A 519 19.10 0.78 5.96
N ARG A 520 20.06 1.20 5.14
CA ARG A 520 19.77 1.88 3.87
C ARG A 520 19.07 0.89 2.92
N PRO A 521 17.91 1.25 2.35
CA PRO A 521 17.27 0.45 1.31
C PRO A 521 18.26 0.25 0.16
N GLN A 522 18.43 -0.98 -0.29
CA GLN A 522 19.18 -1.25 -1.51
C GLN A 522 18.34 -0.73 -2.69
N GLY A 523 18.99 -0.10 -3.68
CA GLY A 523 18.29 0.39 -4.87
C GLY A 523 17.73 -0.80 -5.66
N ASP A 524 16.42 -0.78 -5.90
CA ASP A 524 15.72 -1.69 -6.82
C ASP A 524 15.99 -1.30 -8.28
#